data_AF-A0A0J9E9J3-F1
#
_entry.id   AF-A0A0J9E9J3-F1
#
_cell.length_a   1.000
_cell.length_b   1.000
_cell.length_c   1.000
_cell.angle_alpha   90.00
_cell.angle_beta   90.00
_cell.angle_gamma   90.00
#
_symmetry.space_group_name_H-M   'P 1'
#
loop_
_entity.id
_entity.type
_entity.pdbx_description
1 polymer ?
#
loop_
_entity_poly.entity_id
_entity_poly.type
_entity_poly.pdbx_seq_one_letter_code
_entity_poly.pdbx_strand_id
1 'polypeptide(L)'
;MRFDFPADAEGVLQGAEVAQWDQAELRLFVSSNRALRGEARLSAGNQDFALEPLDRRDGIYAPIGDPRGLGQFEMRVGINGARSVSAAAVGRASTISIESDWPHPSFYGSFLPNESEITDTGFSARWAIPHLARALPQISREDPDESARDDASMGARFFQPNDFYQKAYRSARYGILFIALTFLTVLLMDRTNAKPAHPVQYLLIGLAQAIFVLLMVADSEQIGFGAAYALSAGATILLLVMFAATGLKMGRRAWVLALLLVVLYGVLYLILESTDYALLAGASLAFVALAGTMYWTRNEDWYGAPRDGLPLWQGWGRPNAQPQAPSPTPETPTNPQQQSDKEA
;
A
#
# COMPACT_ATOMS: atom_id res chain seq x y z
N MET A 1 -23.93 29.75 2.06
CA MET A 1 -23.56 30.21 3.43
C MET A 1 -24.56 31.26 3.87
N ARG A 2 -24.96 31.25 5.14
CA ARG A 2 -25.81 32.30 5.76
C ARG A 2 -25.17 32.78 7.05
N PHE A 3 -25.19 34.08 7.30
CA PHE A 3 -24.57 34.70 8.47
C PHE A 3 -25.16 36.09 8.75
N ASP A 4 -24.91 36.63 9.93
CA ASP A 4 -25.34 37.97 10.37
C ASP A 4 -24.14 38.82 10.79
N PHE A 5 -24.38 40.12 10.96
CA PHE A 5 -23.36 41.07 11.43
C PHE A 5 -23.55 41.37 12.92
N PRO A 6 -22.50 41.28 13.76
CA PRO A 6 -22.57 41.69 15.16
C PRO A 6 -22.57 43.22 15.28
N ALA A 7 -23.75 43.80 15.52
CA ALA A 7 -23.94 45.25 15.60
C ALA A 7 -23.28 45.92 16.83
N ASP A 8 -22.72 45.15 17.77
CA ASP A 8 -22.12 45.60 19.03
C ASP A 8 -20.61 45.93 18.93
N ALA A 9 -20.10 46.17 17.72
CA ALA A 9 -18.67 46.39 17.48
C ALA A 9 -18.07 47.71 18.03
N GLU A 10 -18.90 48.62 18.55
CA GLU A 10 -18.42 49.91 19.12
C GLU A 10 -17.66 49.74 20.44
N GLY A 11 -17.84 48.61 21.15
CA GLY A 11 -17.17 48.36 22.44
C GLY A 11 -15.64 48.23 22.38
N VAL A 12 -15.06 48.15 21.17
CA VAL A 12 -13.60 47.98 20.95
C VAL A 12 -12.91 49.29 20.55
N LEU A 13 -13.68 50.35 20.32
CA LEU A 13 -13.15 51.68 20.01
C LEU A 13 -12.46 52.29 21.24
N GLN A 14 -11.34 52.97 21.03
CA GLN A 14 -10.54 53.60 22.08
C GLN A 14 -10.44 55.11 21.87
N GLY A 15 -10.55 55.88 22.96
CA GLY A 15 -10.32 57.32 22.95
C GLY A 15 -11.26 58.07 22.00
N ALA A 16 -10.70 58.60 20.91
CA ALA A 16 -11.41 59.40 19.91
C ALA A 16 -11.64 58.64 18.58
N GLU A 17 -11.49 57.31 18.57
CA GLU A 17 -11.77 56.49 17.39
C GLU A 17 -13.26 56.51 17.03
N VAL A 18 -13.54 56.52 15.73
CA VAL A 18 -14.89 56.49 15.17
C VAL A 18 -14.98 55.34 14.18
N ALA A 19 -15.98 54.47 14.35
CA ALA A 19 -16.27 53.41 13.38
C ALA A 19 -16.78 54.01 12.06
N GLN A 20 -16.14 53.64 10.95
CA GLN A 20 -16.55 54.05 9.61
C GLN A 20 -17.55 53.05 9.03
N TRP A 21 -18.78 53.06 9.57
CA TRP A 21 -19.83 52.11 9.19
C TRP A 21 -20.13 52.11 7.69
N ASP A 22 -20.18 53.28 7.06
CA ASP A 22 -20.45 53.42 5.62
C ASP A 22 -19.36 52.84 4.71
N GLN A 23 -18.22 52.43 5.27
CA GLN A 23 -17.10 51.82 4.54
C GLN A 23 -16.91 50.34 4.87
N ALA A 24 -17.89 49.69 5.50
CA ALA A 24 -17.76 48.27 5.82
C ALA A 24 -17.74 47.42 4.53
N GLU A 25 -16.97 46.34 4.60
CA GLU A 25 -16.79 45.37 3.54
C GLU A 25 -16.94 43.95 4.09
N LEU A 26 -17.49 43.06 3.28
CA LEU A 26 -17.46 41.62 3.52
C LEU A 26 -16.26 41.03 2.80
N ARG A 27 -15.47 40.18 3.47
CA ARG A 27 -14.37 39.43 2.84
C ARG A 27 -14.60 37.93 3.01
N LEU A 28 -14.39 37.18 1.93
CA LEU A 28 -14.29 35.72 1.93
C LEU A 28 -12.90 35.33 1.43
N PHE A 29 -12.11 34.75 2.31
CA PHE A 29 -10.84 34.14 1.92
C PHE A 29 -11.07 32.75 1.33
N VAL A 30 -10.35 32.44 0.25
CA VAL A 30 -10.34 31.10 -0.35
C VAL A 30 -8.89 30.64 -0.52
N SER A 31 -8.70 29.33 -0.66
CA SER A 31 -7.35 28.78 -0.88
C SER A 31 -6.76 29.14 -2.24
N SER A 32 -7.60 29.36 -3.25
CA SER A 32 -7.20 29.89 -4.56
C SER A 32 -8.41 30.44 -5.31
N ASN A 33 -8.28 31.66 -5.86
CA ASN A 33 -9.31 32.22 -6.74
C ASN A 33 -9.54 31.40 -8.01
N ARG A 34 -8.58 30.56 -8.41
CA ARG A 34 -8.74 29.64 -9.56
C ARG A 34 -9.82 28.58 -9.34
N ALA A 35 -10.17 28.30 -8.09
CA ALA A 35 -11.21 27.35 -7.74
C ALA A 35 -12.61 27.94 -7.91
N LEU A 36 -12.76 29.27 -7.88
CA LEU A 36 -14.04 29.95 -8.06
C LEU A 36 -14.54 29.73 -9.49
N ARG A 37 -15.69 29.05 -9.63
CA ARG A 37 -16.30 28.68 -10.92
C ARG A 37 -17.80 28.79 -10.82
N GLY A 38 -18.43 29.36 -11.84
CA GLY A 38 -19.89 29.54 -11.86
C GLY A 38 -20.32 30.81 -11.14
N GLU A 39 -21.49 30.79 -10.51
CA GLU A 39 -22.06 31.95 -9.84
C GLU A 39 -21.41 32.21 -8.47
N ALA A 40 -21.06 33.48 -8.24
CA ALA A 40 -20.75 34.01 -6.92
C ALA A 40 -21.72 35.16 -6.66
N ARG A 41 -22.56 35.04 -5.63
CA ARG A 41 -23.57 36.05 -5.28
C ARG A 41 -23.58 36.27 -3.78
N LEU A 42 -23.61 37.55 -3.39
CA LEU A 42 -23.82 38.00 -2.02
C LEU A 42 -25.09 38.86 -1.99
N SER A 43 -25.97 38.57 -1.03
CA SER A 43 -27.22 39.30 -0.84
C SER A 43 -27.56 39.47 0.63
N ALA A 44 -28.27 40.54 0.98
CA ALA A 44 -28.91 40.71 2.29
C ALA A 44 -30.33 41.24 2.08
N GLY A 45 -31.34 40.46 2.46
CA GLY A 45 -32.74 40.78 2.11
C GLY A 45 -32.95 40.86 0.60
N ASN A 46 -33.38 42.02 0.10
CA ASN A 46 -33.59 42.28 -1.33
C ASN A 46 -32.42 43.03 -2.00
N GLN A 47 -31.31 43.23 -1.28
CA GLN A 47 -30.15 43.94 -1.79
C GLN A 47 -29.07 42.93 -2.21
N ASP A 48 -28.57 43.07 -3.44
CA ASP A 48 -27.42 42.33 -3.95
C ASP A 48 -26.16 43.21 -3.86
N PHE A 49 -25.03 42.58 -3.58
CA PHE A 49 -23.73 43.24 -3.47
C PHE A 49 -22.78 42.71 -4.54
N ALA A 50 -22.07 43.63 -5.21
CA ALA A 50 -21.07 43.28 -6.20
C ALA A 50 -19.84 42.68 -5.51
N LEU A 51 -19.39 41.52 -6.01
CA LEU A 51 -18.22 40.81 -5.53
C LEU A 51 -17.04 41.12 -6.44
N GLU A 52 -15.91 41.49 -5.84
CA GLU A 52 -14.65 41.79 -6.50
C GLU A 52 -13.54 40.90 -5.92
N PRO A 53 -12.48 40.56 -6.68
CA PRO A 53 -11.36 39.81 -6.14
C PRO A 53 -10.56 40.65 -5.14
N LEU A 54 -10.05 40.04 -4.07
CA LEU A 54 -9.13 40.69 -3.15
C LEU A 54 -7.83 41.09 -3.86
N ASP A 55 -7.29 42.26 -3.52
CA ASP A 55 -5.97 42.66 -4.00
C ASP A 55 -4.86 41.89 -3.26
N ARG A 56 -3.89 41.36 -4.03
CA ARG A 56 -2.70 40.63 -3.53
C ARG A 56 -2.96 39.40 -2.64
N ARG A 57 -4.21 38.93 -2.50
CA ARG A 57 -4.59 37.70 -1.77
C ARG A 57 -5.65 36.92 -2.52
N ASP A 58 -5.73 35.61 -2.24
CA ASP A 58 -6.84 34.78 -2.72
C ASP A 58 -8.08 35.01 -1.85
N GLY A 59 -9.20 35.27 -2.49
CA GLY A 59 -10.46 35.65 -1.88
C GLY A 59 -11.22 36.66 -2.73
N ILE A 60 -12.43 36.95 -2.26
CA ILE A 60 -13.34 37.93 -2.81
C ILE A 60 -13.80 38.87 -1.70
N TYR A 61 -14.13 40.10 -2.05
CA TYR A 61 -14.73 41.06 -1.15
C TYR A 61 -15.91 41.76 -1.79
N ALA A 62 -16.76 42.37 -0.97
CA ALA A 62 -17.85 43.22 -1.40
C ALA A 62 -17.95 44.44 -0.46
N PRO A 63 -17.93 45.68 -0.97
CA PRO A 63 -18.32 46.83 -0.16
C PRO A 63 -19.81 46.72 0.17
N ILE A 64 -20.16 46.72 1.45
CA ILE A 64 -21.54 46.52 1.93
C ILE A 64 -22.16 47.80 2.51
N GLY A 65 -21.36 48.84 2.79
CA GLY A 65 -21.85 50.04 3.47
C GLY A 65 -22.23 49.77 4.93
N ASP A 66 -23.08 50.59 5.56
CA ASP A 66 -23.48 50.39 6.96
C ASP A 66 -24.24 49.06 7.15
N PRO A 67 -23.65 48.07 7.85
CA PRO A 67 -24.23 46.74 7.99
C PRO A 67 -25.34 46.68 9.03
N ARG A 68 -25.53 47.70 9.87
CA ARG A 68 -26.43 47.63 11.04
C ARG A 68 -27.91 47.51 10.65
N GLY A 69 -28.27 47.89 9.43
CA GLY A 69 -29.62 47.73 8.87
C GLY A 69 -29.77 46.54 7.90
N LEU A 70 -28.66 45.88 7.56
CA LEU A 70 -28.62 44.75 6.64
C LEU A 70 -28.77 43.48 7.48
N GLY A 71 -29.92 42.82 7.42
CA GLY A 71 -30.24 41.65 8.25
C GLY A 71 -29.34 40.43 7.99
N GLN A 72 -29.95 39.29 7.64
CA GLN A 72 -29.16 38.10 7.33
C GLN A 72 -28.56 38.20 5.92
N PHE A 73 -27.26 37.91 5.83
CA PHE A 73 -26.55 37.76 4.57
C PHE A 73 -26.64 36.33 4.07
N GLU A 74 -26.82 36.17 2.76
CA GLU A 74 -26.69 34.90 2.06
C GLU A 74 -25.63 35.01 0.95
N MET A 75 -24.65 34.11 1.01
CA MET A 75 -23.60 34.00 0.02
C MET A 75 -23.63 32.62 -0.64
N ARG A 76 -23.66 32.61 -1.97
CA ARG A 76 -23.54 31.39 -2.79
C ARG A 76 -22.31 31.52 -3.67
N VAL A 77 -21.45 30.50 -3.64
CA VAL A 77 -20.20 30.47 -4.40
C VAL A 77 -20.07 29.08 -5.00
N GLY A 78 -20.00 29.01 -6.33
CA GLY A 78 -19.60 27.80 -7.03
C GLY A 78 -18.07 27.63 -6.98
N ILE A 79 -17.62 26.42 -6.63
CA ILE A 79 -16.20 26.09 -6.50
C ILE A 79 -15.95 24.76 -7.21
N ASN A 80 -14.87 24.67 -8.00
CA ASN A 80 -14.38 23.43 -8.60
C ASN A 80 -12.99 23.05 -8.08
N GLY A 81 -12.73 21.74 -8.03
CA GLY A 81 -11.37 21.22 -7.96
C GLY A 81 -10.78 21.11 -6.55
N ALA A 82 -11.55 20.59 -5.60
CA ALA A 82 -11.09 20.42 -4.23
C ALA A 82 -10.64 18.98 -3.95
N ARG A 83 -9.34 18.76 -3.70
CA ARG A 83 -8.86 17.59 -2.94
C ARG A 83 -9.42 17.58 -1.52
N SER A 84 -9.79 18.75 -1.01
CA SER A 84 -10.38 18.94 0.31
C SER A 84 -11.22 20.21 0.35
N VAL A 85 -12.32 20.17 1.10
CA VAL A 85 -13.14 21.34 1.42
C VAL A 85 -13.10 21.54 2.93
N SER A 86 -12.79 22.76 3.35
CA SER A 86 -12.83 23.17 4.75
C SER A 86 -13.40 24.57 4.89
N ALA A 87 -14.00 24.83 6.04
CA ALA A 87 -14.50 26.15 6.42
C ALA A 87 -13.99 26.51 7.81
N ALA A 88 -13.72 27.79 8.01
CA ALA A 88 -13.38 28.32 9.33
C ALA A 88 -14.65 28.73 10.09
N ALA A 89 -14.77 28.31 11.34
CA ALA A 89 -15.86 28.70 12.23
C ALA A 89 -15.56 30.07 12.85
N VAL A 90 -16.02 31.16 12.22
CA VAL A 90 -15.72 32.54 12.65
C VAL A 90 -16.85 33.25 13.39
N GLY A 91 -18.06 32.70 13.38
CA GLY A 91 -19.23 33.31 14.04
C GLY A 91 -19.33 32.99 15.54
N ARG A 92 -20.30 33.56 16.26
CA ARG A 92 -20.57 33.16 17.66
C ARG A 92 -21.11 31.73 17.79
N ALA A 93 -21.88 31.31 16.80
CA ALA A 93 -22.33 29.95 16.60
C ALA A 93 -22.14 29.61 15.12
N SER A 94 -21.31 28.60 14.83
CA SER A 94 -21.06 28.17 13.46
C SER A 94 -21.57 26.76 13.26
N THR A 95 -22.53 26.61 12.35
CA THR A 95 -22.96 25.29 11.88
C THR A 95 -22.41 25.08 10.48
N ILE A 96 -21.68 23.99 10.30
CA ILE A 96 -21.09 23.61 9.01
C ILE A 96 -21.68 22.25 8.64
N SER A 97 -22.08 22.09 7.39
CA SER A 97 -22.59 20.82 6.87
C SER A 97 -21.95 20.58 5.51
N ILE A 98 -21.40 19.38 5.34
CA ILE A 98 -20.77 18.93 4.10
C ILE A 98 -21.51 17.67 3.67
N GLU A 99 -21.91 17.66 2.40
CA GLU A 99 -22.53 16.52 1.74
C GLU A 99 -21.76 16.28 0.43
N SER A 100 -21.47 15.02 0.14
CA SER A 100 -20.71 14.63 -1.05
C SER A 100 -21.13 13.25 -1.51
N ASP A 101 -21.12 13.06 -2.83
CA ASP A 101 -21.24 11.78 -3.53
C ASP A 101 -19.95 10.94 -3.52
N TRP A 102 -18.90 11.40 -2.83
CA TRP A 102 -17.64 10.68 -2.70
C TRP A 102 -17.66 9.74 -1.48
N PRO A 103 -17.39 8.44 -1.58
CA PRO A 103 -17.58 7.50 -0.45
C PRO A 103 -16.44 7.46 0.57
N HIS A 104 -15.32 8.16 0.32
CA HIS A 104 -14.11 8.04 1.13
C HIS A 104 -13.65 9.38 1.70
N PRO A 105 -14.37 9.94 2.70
CA PRO A 105 -13.91 11.14 3.40
C PRO A 105 -12.77 10.84 4.38
N SER A 106 -11.89 11.82 4.54
CA SER A 106 -10.99 11.93 5.68
C SER A 106 -11.27 13.26 6.39
N PHE A 107 -11.92 13.20 7.54
CA PHE A 107 -12.23 14.39 8.35
C PHE A 107 -10.96 14.93 9.03
N TYR A 108 -10.81 16.26 9.03
CA TYR A 108 -9.62 16.92 9.55
C TYR A 108 -9.91 18.35 10.03
N GLY A 109 -8.90 18.94 10.67
CA GLY A 109 -8.91 20.31 11.20
C GLY A 109 -8.97 20.31 12.73
N SER A 110 -9.33 21.45 13.31
CA SER A 110 -9.40 21.65 14.76
C SER A 110 -10.53 20.88 15.42
N PHE A 111 -11.56 20.51 14.66
CA PHE A 111 -12.75 19.81 15.16
C PHE A 111 -13.17 18.67 14.23
N LEU A 112 -13.46 17.51 14.81
CA LEU A 112 -14.14 16.42 14.13
C LEU A 112 -15.66 16.68 14.08
N PRO A 113 -16.38 16.11 13.10
CA PRO A 113 -17.83 16.29 13.00
C PRO A 113 -18.53 15.76 14.24
N ASN A 114 -19.60 16.45 14.67
CA ASN A 114 -20.49 15.99 15.72
C ASN A 114 -21.29 14.76 15.26
N GLU A 115 -21.65 14.73 13.97
CA GLU A 115 -22.40 13.67 13.32
C GLU A 115 -21.79 13.41 11.94
N SER A 116 -21.60 12.14 11.58
CA SER A 116 -21.21 11.76 10.21
C SER A 116 -21.81 10.41 9.81
N GLU A 117 -22.22 10.32 8.55
CA GLU A 117 -22.68 9.09 7.91
C GLU A 117 -21.86 8.87 6.63
N ILE A 118 -21.30 7.67 6.47
CA ILE A 118 -20.47 7.30 5.33
C ILE A 118 -21.10 6.06 4.68
N THR A 119 -21.31 6.13 3.37
CA THR A 119 -21.93 5.09 2.55
C THR A 119 -21.08 4.84 1.30
N ASP A 120 -21.35 3.74 0.59
CA ASP A 120 -20.68 3.44 -0.69
C ASP A 120 -21.01 4.47 -1.79
N THR A 121 -22.03 5.31 -1.60
CA THR A 121 -22.47 6.34 -2.55
C THR A 121 -22.10 7.76 -2.15
N GLY A 122 -21.47 7.97 -0.98
CA GLY A 122 -21.20 9.31 -0.48
C GLY A 122 -21.08 9.43 1.04
N PHE A 123 -20.95 10.65 1.53
CA PHE A 123 -21.01 10.95 2.95
C PHE A 123 -21.77 12.24 3.26
N SER A 124 -22.26 12.32 4.50
CA SER A 124 -22.71 13.55 5.12
C SER A 124 -21.98 13.77 6.44
N ALA A 125 -21.67 15.03 6.77
CA ALA A 125 -21.01 15.40 8.01
C ALA A 125 -21.47 16.76 8.50
N ARG A 126 -21.65 16.89 9.82
CA ARG A 126 -22.12 18.11 10.47
C ARG A 126 -21.25 18.51 11.66
N TRP A 127 -20.93 19.79 11.72
CA TRP A 127 -20.25 20.44 12.84
C TRP A 127 -21.12 21.54 13.43
N ALA A 128 -21.11 21.68 14.74
CA ALA A 128 -21.71 22.77 15.50
C ALA A 128 -20.66 23.32 16.49
N ILE A 129 -20.02 24.43 16.13
CA ILE A 129 -18.90 24.99 16.89
C ILE A 129 -19.34 26.28 17.62
N PRO A 130 -19.49 26.25 18.95
CA PRO A 130 -19.75 27.44 19.75
C PRO A 130 -18.50 28.33 19.82
N HIS A 131 -18.68 29.64 20.02
CA HIS A 131 -17.56 30.59 20.12
C HIS A 131 -16.50 30.20 21.15
N LEU A 132 -16.93 29.64 22.29
CA LEU A 132 -16.05 29.30 23.40
C LEU A 132 -15.10 28.13 23.09
N ALA A 133 -15.38 27.36 22.04
CA ALA A 133 -14.52 26.27 21.62
C ALA A 133 -13.29 26.75 20.82
N ARG A 134 -13.24 28.02 20.40
CA ARG A 134 -12.21 28.57 19.52
C ARG A 134 -11.41 29.66 20.21
N ALA A 135 -10.14 29.74 19.87
CA ALA A 135 -9.26 30.84 20.26
C ALA A 135 -9.35 32.03 19.28
N LEU A 136 -10.54 32.35 18.78
CA LEU A 136 -10.75 33.46 17.83
C LEU A 136 -11.56 34.59 18.48
N PRO A 137 -11.04 35.82 18.50
CA PRO A 137 -11.83 36.97 18.93
C PRO A 137 -12.92 37.29 17.91
N GLN A 138 -14.09 37.74 18.38
CA GLN A 138 -15.19 38.14 17.49
C GLN A 138 -14.91 39.46 16.75
N ILE A 139 -14.09 40.32 17.36
CA ILE A 139 -13.67 41.62 16.82
C ILE A 139 -12.16 41.70 17.02
N SER A 140 -11.43 42.00 15.95
CA SER A 140 -9.98 42.13 15.95
C SER A 140 -9.56 43.36 15.15
N ARG A 141 -8.40 43.93 15.49
CA ARG A 141 -7.70 44.95 14.69
C ARG A 141 -6.75 44.33 13.66
N GLU A 142 -6.47 43.05 13.82
CA GLU A 142 -5.63 42.25 12.93
C GLU A 142 -6.49 41.45 11.98
N ASP A 143 -5.93 41.09 10.82
CA ASP A 143 -6.59 40.23 9.84
C ASP A 143 -6.74 38.81 10.43
N PRO A 144 -7.97 38.31 10.65
CA PRO A 144 -8.18 37.04 11.30
C PRO A 144 -7.90 35.84 10.40
N ASP A 145 -7.67 36.01 9.08
CA ASP A 145 -7.60 34.89 8.12
C ASP A 145 -6.64 33.77 8.56
N GLU A 146 -5.40 34.11 8.91
CA GLU A 146 -4.39 33.13 9.28
C GLU A 146 -4.80 32.35 10.53
N SER A 147 -5.13 33.07 11.62
CA SER A 147 -5.62 32.46 12.86
C SER A 147 -6.89 31.62 12.65
N ALA A 148 -7.79 32.05 11.77
CA ALA A 148 -9.03 31.33 11.52
C ALA A 148 -8.82 30.04 10.74
N ARG A 149 -7.84 30.04 9.84
CA ARG A 149 -7.44 28.85 9.08
C ARG A 149 -6.70 27.84 9.95
N ASP A 150 -5.86 28.30 10.86
CA ASP A 150 -5.05 27.42 11.67
C ASP A 150 -5.81 26.86 12.88
N ASP A 151 -6.53 27.72 13.61
CA ASP A 151 -7.10 27.33 14.91
C ASP A 151 -8.58 26.97 14.84
N ALA A 152 -9.27 27.37 13.77
CA ALA A 152 -10.72 27.24 13.67
C ALA A 152 -11.19 26.71 12.33
N SER A 153 -10.35 26.00 11.55
CA SER A 153 -10.78 25.35 10.31
C SER A 153 -11.07 23.87 10.51
N MET A 154 -12.08 23.38 9.79
CA MET A 154 -12.47 21.97 9.78
C MET A 154 -13.06 21.60 8.44
N GLY A 155 -12.99 20.33 8.09
CA GLY A 155 -13.61 19.85 6.86
C GLY A 155 -13.27 18.41 6.53
N ALA A 156 -13.40 18.09 5.24
CA ALA A 156 -13.21 16.76 4.69
C ALA A 156 -12.20 16.80 3.53
N ARG A 157 -11.27 15.85 3.51
CA ARG A 157 -10.44 15.55 2.33
C ARG A 157 -11.05 14.38 1.58
N PHE A 158 -11.05 14.47 0.27
CA PHE A 158 -11.48 13.42 -0.62
C PHE A 158 -10.25 12.58 -0.96
N PHE A 159 -10.10 11.46 -0.26
CA PHE A 159 -9.04 10.51 -0.55
C PHE A 159 -9.49 9.63 -1.70
N GLN A 160 -8.66 9.51 -2.73
CA GLN A 160 -8.82 8.48 -3.75
C GLN A 160 -7.85 7.36 -3.42
N PRO A 161 -8.34 6.24 -2.84
CA PRO A 161 -7.52 5.04 -2.77
C PRO A 161 -7.17 4.70 -4.20
N ASN A 162 -5.88 4.77 -4.55
CA ASN A 162 -5.47 4.27 -5.84
C ASN A 162 -5.45 2.73 -5.77
N ASP A 163 -6.65 2.15 -5.87
CA ASP A 163 -6.93 0.75 -5.56
C ASP A 163 -6.00 -0.19 -6.34
N PHE A 164 -5.69 0.14 -7.59
CA PHE A 164 -4.80 -0.67 -8.42
C PHE A 164 -3.35 -0.70 -7.91
N TYR A 165 -2.75 0.43 -7.53
CA TYR A 165 -1.40 0.40 -6.95
C TYR A 165 -1.38 -0.20 -5.55
N GLN A 166 -2.46 -0.05 -4.77
CA GLN A 166 -2.55 -0.72 -3.46
C GLN A 166 -2.66 -2.24 -3.62
N LYS A 167 -3.50 -2.73 -4.55
CA LYS A 167 -3.60 -4.15 -4.91
C LYS A 167 -2.28 -4.67 -5.46
N ALA A 168 -1.60 -3.91 -6.32
CA ALA A 168 -0.26 -4.26 -6.80
C ALA A 168 0.79 -4.31 -5.68
N TYR A 169 0.77 -3.36 -4.75
CA TYR A 169 1.68 -3.32 -3.60
C TYR A 169 1.46 -4.52 -2.67
N ARG A 170 0.19 -4.87 -2.40
CA ARG A 170 -0.18 -6.10 -1.68
C ARG A 170 0.31 -7.33 -2.43
N SER A 171 0.07 -7.41 -3.74
CA SER A 171 0.54 -8.51 -4.60
C SER A 171 2.05 -8.67 -4.56
N ALA A 172 2.82 -7.59 -4.59
CA ALA A 172 4.28 -7.64 -4.50
C ALA A 172 4.76 -8.17 -3.14
N ARG A 173 4.13 -7.75 -2.02
CA ARG A 173 4.45 -8.27 -0.68
C ARG A 173 4.07 -9.74 -0.51
N TYR A 174 2.91 -10.16 -1.03
CA TYR A 174 2.51 -11.56 -1.07
C TYR A 174 3.23 -12.36 -2.17
N GLY A 175 3.95 -11.67 -3.06
CA GLY A 175 4.69 -12.26 -4.17
C GLY A 175 5.74 -13.27 -3.72
N ILE A 176 6.33 -13.09 -2.53
CA ILE A 176 7.29 -14.08 -1.99
C ILE A 176 6.62 -15.40 -1.59
N LEU A 177 5.44 -15.35 -0.97
CA LEU A 177 4.64 -16.54 -0.64
C LEU A 177 4.25 -17.26 -1.93
N PHE A 178 3.87 -16.48 -2.94
CA PHE A 178 3.46 -16.97 -4.23
C PHE A 178 4.59 -17.65 -5.00
N ILE A 179 5.76 -17.00 -5.07
CA ILE A 179 6.98 -17.60 -5.61
C ILE A 179 7.29 -18.90 -4.85
N ALA A 180 7.27 -18.88 -3.52
CA ALA A 180 7.56 -20.06 -2.72
C ALA A 180 6.59 -21.23 -3.00
N LEU A 181 5.27 -20.98 -3.08
CA LEU A 181 4.28 -22.03 -3.38
C LEU A 181 4.38 -22.55 -4.81
N THR A 182 4.63 -21.68 -5.78
CA THR A 182 4.84 -22.09 -7.18
C THR A 182 6.10 -22.95 -7.29
N PHE A 183 7.21 -22.54 -6.66
CA PHE A 183 8.43 -23.33 -6.58
C PHE A 183 8.20 -24.68 -5.90
N LEU A 184 7.52 -24.69 -4.76
CA LEU A 184 7.18 -25.90 -4.02
C LEU A 184 6.36 -26.86 -4.89
N THR A 185 5.37 -26.34 -5.60
CA THR A 185 4.53 -27.12 -6.51
C THR A 185 5.36 -27.75 -7.63
N VAL A 186 6.24 -26.98 -8.27
CA VAL A 186 7.09 -27.50 -9.34
C VAL A 186 8.12 -28.50 -8.80
N LEU A 187 8.72 -28.22 -7.65
CA LEU A 187 9.73 -29.08 -7.02
C LEU A 187 9.15 -30.43 -6.63
N LEU A 188 7.97 -30.45 -5.99
CA LEU A 188 7.28 -31.70 -5.65
C LEU A 188 6.92 -32.51 -6.91
N MET A 189 6.62 -31.84 -8.02
CA MET A 189 6.30 -32.52 -9.27
C MET A 189 7.55 -33.04 -10.01
N ASP A 190 8.65 -32.27 -10.02
CA ASP A 190 9.88 -32.61 -10.73
C ASP A 190 10.67 -33.74 -10.07
N ARG A 191 10.52 -33.94 -8.75
CA ARG A 191 11.16 -35.03 -7.98
C ARG A 191 10.96 -36.44 -8.55
N THR A 192 9.92 -36.65 -9.36
CA THR A 192 9.59 -37.94 -9.96
C THR A 192 10.26 -38.18 -11.32
N ASN A 193 11.10 -37.26 -11.80
CA ASN A 193 11.90 -37.42 -13.01
C ASN A 193 13.25 -38.06 -12.71
N ALA A 194 13.70 -38.98 -13.59
CA ALA A 194 14.99 -39.67 -13.45
C ALA A 194 16.22 -38.76 -13.62
N LYS A 195 16.03 -37.50 -14.03
CA LYS A 195 17.09 -36.50 -14.18
C LYS A 195 16.70 -35.25 -13.40
N PRO A 196 17.53 -34.80 -12.44
CA PRO A 196 17.25 -33.56 -11.72
C PRO A 196 17.31 -32.37 -12.68
N ALA A 197 16.34 -31.46 -12.58
CA ALA A 197 16.34 -30.22 -13.34
C ALA A 197 17.53 -29.33 -12.96
N HIS A 198 18.04 -28.59 -13.95
CA HIS A 198 19.16 -27.69 -13.74
C HIS A 198 18.72 -26.48 -12.90
N PRO A 199 19.53 -25.97 -11.94
CA PRO A 199 19.16 -24.85 -11.08
C PRO A 199 18.66 -23.59 -11.82
N VAL A 200 19.20 -23.32 -13.01
CA VAL A 200 18.76 -22.22 -13.89
C VAL A 200 17.28 -22.34 -14.29
N GLN A 201 16.75 -23.55 -14.46
CA GLN A 201 15.33 -23.76 -14.83
C GLN A 201 14.40 -23.31 -13.69
N TYR A 202 14.80 -23.54 -12.45
CA TYR A 202 14.10 -23.03 -11.27
C TYR A 202 14.20 -21.51 -11.17
N LEU A 203 15.36 -20.92 -11.48
CA LEU A 203 15.53 -19.46 -11.53
C LEU A 203 14.56 -18.81 -12.54
N LEU A 204 14.40 -19.42 -13.72
CA LEU A 204 13.48 -18.92 -14.76
C LEU A 204 12.01 -18.93 -14.29
N ILE A 205 11.61 -19.92 -13.48
CA ILE A 205 10.26 -19.97 -12.88
C ILE A 205 10.08 -18.78 -11.94
N GLY A 206 11.06 -18.49 -11.09
CA GLY A 206 11.02 -17.30 -10.22
C GLY A 206 10.98 -15.99 -11.00
N LEU A 207 11.74 -15.89 -12.09
CA LEU A 207 11.72 -14.71 -12.95
C LEU A 207 10.35 -14.53 -13.62
N ALA A 208 9.71 -15.60 -14.08
CA ALA A 208 8.36 -15.55 -14.63
C ALA A 208 7.33 -15.04 -13.60
N GLN A 209 7.48 -15.42 -12.33
CA GLN A 209 6.64 -14.92 -11.23
C GLN A 209 6.88 -13.43 -10.93
N ALA A 210 8.12 -12.93 -11.07
CA ALA A 210 8.39 -11.51 -10.95
C ALA A 210 7.78 -10.70 -12.11
N ILE A 211 7.86 -11.23 -13.34
CA ILE A 211 7.29 -10.61 -14.54
C ILE A 211 5.76 -10.53 -14.45
N PHE A 212 5.11 -11.53 -13.86
CA PHE A 212 3.66 -11.50 -13.62
C PHE A 212 3.21 -10.21 -12.91
N VAL A 213 3.93 -9.78 -11.86
CA VAL A 213 3.58 -8.56 -11.12
C VAL A 213 3.73 -7.32 -12.00
N LEU A 214 4.79 -7.27 -12.83
CA LEU A 214 5.03 -6.16 -13.74
C LEU A 214 3.96 -6.06 -14.84
N LEU A 215 3.58 -7.20 -15.43
CA LEU A 215 2.51 -7.26 -16.43
C LEU A 215 1.18 -6.82 -15.83
N MET A 216 0.84 -7.32 -14.63
CA MET A 216 -0.41 -6.99 -13.97
C MET A 216 -0.51 -5.48 -13.67
N VAL A 217 0.58 -4.86 -13.19
CA VAL A 217 0.62 -3.41 -12.95
C VAL A 217 0.42 -2.64 -14.24
N ALA A 218 1.21 -2.94 -15.27
CA ALA A 218 1.16 -2.24 -16.56
C ALA A 218 -0.22 -2.36 -17.23
N ASP A 219 -0.81 -3.55 -17.22
CA ASP A 219 -2.12 -3.79 -17.81
C ASP A 219 -3.23 -3.14 -16.98
N SER A 220 -3.11 -3.11 -15.65
CA SER A 220 -4.15 -2.57 -14.76
C SER A 220 -4.39 -1.08 -14.97
N GLU A 221 -3.38 -0.34 -15.42
CA GLU A 221 -3.49 1.09 -15.75
C GLU A 221 -4.37 1.35 -16.98
N GLN A 222 -4.46 0.38 -17.90
CA GLN A 222 -5.17 0.55 -19.18
C GLN A 222 -6.55 -0.08 -19.17
N ILE A 223 -6.69 -1.29 -18.60
CA ILE A 223 -7.91 -2.10 -18.71
C ILE A 223 -8.55 -2.46 -17.35
N GLY A 224 -8.03 -1.90 -16.26
CA GLY A 224 -8.51 -2.17 -14.90
C GLY A 224 -7.99 -3.48 -14.30
N PHE A 225 -8.07 -3.59 -12.97
CA PHE A 225 -7.41 -4.66 -12.20
C PHE A 225 -7.88 -6.08 -12.57
N GLY A 226 -9.19 -6.33 -12.65
CA GLY A 226 -9.70 -7.70 -12.87
C GLY A 226 -9.28 -8.29 -14.21
N ALA A 227 -9.40 -7.52 -15.29
CA ALA A 227 -9.01 -7.95 -16.63
C ALA A 227 -7.48 -8.09 -16.75
N ALA A 228 -6.72 -7.13 -16.21
CA ALA A 228 -5.27 -7.18 -16.16
C ALA A 228 -4.76 -8.41 -15.40
N TYR A 229 -5.37 -8.72 -14.25
CA TYR A 229 -5.06 -9.91 -13.46
C TYR A 229 -5.27 -11.18 -14.27
N ALA A 230 -6.45 -11.35 -14.88
CA ALA A 230 -6.78 -12.55 -15.63
C ALA A 230 -5.84 -12.77 -16.83
N LEU A 231 -5.49 -11.70 -17.55
CA LEU A 231 -4.58 -11.76 -18.69
C LEU A 231 -3.15 -12.09 -18.25
N SER A 232 -2.64 -11.40 -17.23
CA SER A 232 -1.28 -11.62 -16.69
C SER A 232 -1.13 -13.01 -16.04
N ALA A 233 -2.15 -13.45 -15.28
CA ALA A 233 -2.19 -14.78 -14.68
C ALA A 233 -2.25 -15.85 -15.77
N GLY A 234 -3.16 -15.71 -16.74
CA GLY A 234 -3.30 -16.64 -17.86
C GLY A 234 -2.02 -16.78 -18.67
N ALA A 235 -1.36 -15.66 -19.01
CA ALA A 235 -0.09 -15.66 -19.71
C ALA A 235 1.02 -16.37 -18.92
N THR A 236 1.09 -16.13 -17.61
CA THR A 236 2.13 -16.72 -16.75
C THR A 236 1.88 -18.22 -16.51
N ILE A 237 0.64 -18.63 -16.26
CA ILE A 237 0.25 -20.04 -16.16
C ILE A 237 0.60 -20.76 -17.47
N LEU A 238 0.23 -20.18 -18.62
CA LEU A 238 0.54 -20.76 -19.93
C LEU A 238 2.06 -20.92 -20.11
N LEU A 239 2.84 -19.89 -19.80
CA LEU A 239 4.31 -19.94 -19.87
C LEU A 239 4.88 -21.06 -18.99
N LEU A 240 4.45 -21.16 -17.72
CA LEU A 240 4.92 -22.18 -16.78
C LEU A 240 4.51 -23.60 -17.19
N VAL A 241 3.28 -23.78 -17.69
CA VAL A 241 2.78 -25.08 -18.15
C VAL A 241 3.52 -25.53 -19.40
N MET A 242 3.74 -24.63 -20.37
CA MET A 242 4.56 -24.93 -21.56
C MET A 242 6.00 -25.27 -21.18
N PHE A 243 6.60 -24.51 -20.26
CA PHE A 243 7.94 -24.77 -19.75
C PHE A 243 8.03 -26.10 -19.00
N ALA A 244 7.02 -26.46 -18.21
CA ALA A 244 6.95 -27.76 -17.53
C ALA A 244 6.79 -28.93 -18.51
N ALA A 245 5.94 -28.76 -19.53
CA ALA A 245 5.70 -29.79 -20.54
C ALA A 245 6.94 -30.04 -21.41
N THR A 246 7.62 -28.99 -21.85
CA THR A 246 8.73 -29.07 -22.82
C THR A 246 10.11 -29.03 -22.18
N GLY A 247 10.36 -28.10 -21.26
CA GLY A 247 11.64 -27.87 -20.59
C GLY A 247 11.94 -28.88 -19.49
N LEU A 248 10.95 -29.16 -18.63
CA LEU A 248 11.05 -30.17 -17.56
C LEU A 248 10.57 -31.57 -18.00
N LYS A 249 10.04 -31.69 -19.22
CA LYS A 249 9.57 -32.95 -19.82
C LYS A 249 8.56 -33.72 -18.94
N MET A 250 7.71 -32.98 -18.21
CA MET A 250 6.73 -33.57 -17.27
C MET A 250 5.58 -34.34 -17.95
N GLY A 251 5.37 -34.18 -19.26
CA GLY A 251 4.31 -34.89 -20.00
C GLY A 251 2.92 -34.63 -19.41
N ARG A 252 2.12 -35.69 -19.15
CA ARG A 252 0.74 -35.56 -18.61
C ARG A 252 0.68 -34.89 -17.23
N ARG A 253 1.79 -34.90 -16.48
CA ARG A 253 1.90 -34.24 -15.17
C ARG A 253 1.82 -32.71 -15.27
N ALA A 254 2.10 -32.13 -16.44
CA ALA A 254 1.95 -30.69 -16.67
C ALA A 254 0.50 -30.20 -16.51
N TRP A 255 -0.51 -31.06 -16.73
CA TRP A 255 -1.92 -30.71 -16.50
C TRP A 255 -2.26 -30.61 -15.01
N VAL A 256 -1.64 -31.44 -14.17
CA VAL A 256 -1.78 -31.32 -12.71
C VAL A 256 -1.15 -30.02 -12.23
N LEU A 257 0.03 -29.66 -12.75
CA LEU A 257 0.65 -28.36 -12.49
C LEU A 257 -0.27 -27.21 -12.95
N ALA A 258 -0.85 -27.30 -14.15
CA ALA A 258 -1.77 -26.28 -14.66
C ALA A 258 -2.96 -26.08 -13.71
N LEU A 259 -3.58 -27.17 -13.25
CA LEU A 259 -4.69 -27.11 -12.30
C LEU A 259 -4.26 -26.48 -10.97
N LEU A 260 -3.13 -26.89 -10.40
CA LEU A 260 -2.61 -26.34 -9.15
C LEU A 260 -2.28 -24.85 -9.28
N LEU A 261 -1.71 -24.42 -10.41
CA LEU A 261 -1.46 -23.02 -10.69
C LEU A 261 -2.77 -22.23 -10.84
N VAL A 262 -3.77 -22.74 -11.56
CA VAL A 262 -5.08 -22.08 -11.66
C VAL A 262 -5.72 -21.88 -10.29
N VAL A 263 -5.69 -22.90 -9.42
CA VAL A 263 -6.18 -22.80 -8.04
C VAL A 263 -5.37 -21.76 -7.26
N LEU A 264 -4.04 -21.78 -7.37
CA LEU A 264 -3.16 -20.85 -6.67
C LEU A 264 -3.41 -19.40 -7.07
N TYR A 265 -3.47 -19.11 -8.37
CA TYR A 265 -3.81 -17.79 -8.89
C TYR A 265 -5.26 -17.42 -8.54
N GLY A 266 -6.21 -18.35 -8.57
CA GLY A 266 -7.58 -18.09 -8.12
C GLY A 266 -7.67 -17.65 -6.65
N VAL A 267 -6.94 -18.33 -5.76
CA VAL A 267 -6.85 -17.93 -4.34
C VAL A 267 -6.14 -16.59 -4.20
N LEU A 268 -5.08 -16.34 -4.98
CA LEU A 268 -4.40 -15.04 -4.98
C LEU A 268 -5.34 -13.90 -5.40
N TYR A 269 -6.18 -14.11 -6.41
CA TYR A 269 -7.19 -13.14 -6.81
C TYR A 269 -8.14 -12.80 -5.64
N LEU A 270 -8.64 -13.83 -4.94
CA LEU A 270 -9.49 -13.63 -3.77
C LEU A 270 -8.78 -12.87 -2.64
N ILE A 271 -7.50 -13.15 -2.40
CA ILE A 271 -6.69 -12.42 -1.40
C ILE A 271 -6.59 -10.94 -1.79
N LEU A 272 -6.31 -10.64 -3.05
CA LEU A 272 -6.13 -9.27 -3.54
C LEU A 272 -7.42 -8.47 -3.57
N GLU A 273 -8.56 -9.12 -3.82
CA GLU A 273 -9.87 -8.47 -3.80
C GLU A 273 -10.37 -8.26 -2.36
N SER A 274 -9.88 -9.03 -1.38
CA SER A 274 -10.29 -8.89 0.01
C SER A 274 -9.61 -7.70 0.71
N THR A 275 -10.40 -6.74 1.18
CA THR A 275 -9.89 -5.61 1.99
C THR A 275 -9.44 -6.08 3.37
N ASP A 276 -10.23 -6.94 4.02
CA ASP A 276 -10.10 -7.28 5.44
C ASP A 276 -9.55 -8.69 5.72
N TYR A 277 -9.65 -9.62 4.76
CA TYR A 277 -9.34 -11.04 4.99
C TYR A 277 -8.01 -11.52 4.36
N ALA A 278 -7.23 -10.61 3.76
CA ALA A 278 -6.03 -10.98 3.01
C ALA A 278 -5.00 -11.75 3.85
N LEU A 279 -4.76 -11.32 5.09
CA LEU A 279 -3.81 -11.98 6.00
C LEU A 279 -4.28 -13.38 6.40
N LEU A 280 -5.57 -13.52 6.72
CA LEU A 280 -6.18 -14.79 7.12
C LEU A 280 -6.11 -15.80 5.98
N ALA A 281 -6.49 -15.39 4.77
CA ALA A 281 -6.46 -16.23 3.58
C ALA A 281 -5.01 -16.65 3.22
N GLY A 282 -4.06 -15.71 3.25
CA GLY A 282 -2.64 -15.99 2.98
C GLY A 282 -2.00 -16.95 3.99
N ALA A 283 -2.25 -16.75 5.30
CA ALA A 283 -1.74 -17.63 6.35
C ALA A 283 -2.34 -19.04 6.26
N SER A 284 -3.64 -19.15 5.99
CA SER A 284 -4.33 -20.43 5.82
C SER A 284 -3.79 -21.21 4.62
N LEU A 285 -3.57 -20.52 3.49
CA LEU A 285 -2.98 -21.12 2.29
C LEU A 285 -1.56 -21.64 2.56
N ALA A 286 -0.71 -20.83 3.20
CA ALA A 286 0.65 -21.23 3.55
C ALA A 286 0.66 -22.45 4.48
N PHE A 287 -0.23 -22.48 5.48
CA PHE A 287 -0.37 -23.60 6.41
C PHE A 287 -0.80 -24.88 5.69
N VAL A 288 -1.83 -24.83 4.85
CA VAL A 288 -2.31 -25.99 4.08
C VAL A 288 -1.23 -26.51 3.13
N ALA A 289 -0.51 -25.61 2.45
CA ALA A 289 0.58 -25.99 1.56
C ALA A 289 1.74 -26.67 2.30
N LEU A 290 2.11 -26.15 3.48
CA LEU A 290 3.13 -26.76 4.33
C LEU A 290 2.68 -28.13 4.84
N ALA A 291 1.45 -28.23 5.36
CA ALA A 291 0.88 -29.49 5.83
C ALA A 291 0.80 -30.55 4.72
N GLY A 292 0.36 -30.15 3.52
CA GLY A 292 0.33 -31.00 2.34
C GLY A 292 1.72 -31.49 1.94
N THR A 293 2.71 -30.60 2.00
CA THR A 293 4.12 -30.94 1.73
C THR A 293 4.63 -31.95 2.74
N MET A 294 4.48 -31.70 4.04
CA MET A 294 4.88 -32.63 5.10
C MET A 294 4.21 -33.99 4.93
N TYR A 295 2.93 -34.02 4.55
CA TYR A 295 2.20 -35.26 4.31
C TYR A 295 2.74 -36.04 3.10
N TRP A 296 3.04 -35.37 1.99
CA TRP A 296 3.53 -36.02 0.77
C TRP A 296 5.01 -36.42 0.86
N THR A 297 5.84 -35.67 1.60
CA THR A 297 7.27 -35.99 1.76
C THR A 297 7.59 -36.91 2.94
N ARG A 298 6.58 -37.32 3.72
CA ARG A 298 6.77 -38.12 4.95
C ARG A 298 7.55 -39.43 4.79
N ASN A 299 7.52 -40.02 3.59
CA ASN A 299 8.17 -41.29 3.28
C ASN A 299 9.47 -41.10 2.49
N GLU A 300 9.96 -39.87 2.35
CA GLU A 300 11.22 -39.61 1.65
C GLU A 300 12.41 -39.73 2.58
N ASP A 301 13.44 -40.45 2.13
CA ASP A 301 14.71 -40.54 2.81
C ASP A 301 15.61 -39.38 2.36
N TRP A 302 15.82 -38.42 3.25
CA TRP A 302 16.61 -37.22 2.98
C TRP A 302 18.11 -37.46 3.05
N TYR A 303 18.53 -38.65 3.50
CA TYR A 303 19.91 -39.05 3.54
C TYR A 303 20.28 -39.73 2.21
N GLY A 304 21.21 -39.11 1.48
CA GLY A 304 21.83 -39.77 0.32
C GLY A 304 22.53 -41.05 0.75
N ALA A 305 22.65 -42.02 -0.15
CA ALA A 305 23.41 -43.24 0.09
C ALA A 305 24.78 -42.89 0.71
N PRO A 306 25.24 -43.60 1.77
CA PRO A 306 26.56 -43.41 2.31
C PRO A 306 27.57 -43.38 1.16
N ARG A 307 28.30 -42.27 1.04
CA ARG A 307 29.41 -42.20 0.09
C ARG A 307 30.47 -43.17 0.60
N ASP A 308 30.47 -44.38 0.08
CA ASP A 308 31.55 -45.33 0.30
C ASP A 308 32.85 -44.70 -0.20
N GLY A 309 33.74 -44.40 0.75
CA GLY A 309 35.18 -44.20 0.52
C GLY A 309 35.56 -43.06 -0.43
N LEU A 310 35.46 -41.82 0.03
CA LEU A 310 36.42 -40.80 -0.39
C LEU A 310 37.36 -40.53 0.81
N PRO A 311 38.68 -40.74 0.68
CA PRO A 311 39.60 -40.39 1.75
C PRO A 311 39.52 -38.88 1.94
N LEU A 312 38.98 -38.46 3.08
CA LEU A 312 39.00 -37.08 3.51
C LEU A 312 40.47 -36.66 3.62
N TRP A 313 40.91 -35.89 2.63
CA TRP A 313 41.97 -34.90 2.72
C TRP A 313 43.11 -35.27 3.67
N GLN A 314 44.07 -36.03 3.14
CA GLN A 314 45.39 -36.18 3.74
C GLN A 314 46.02 -34.77 3.79
N GLY A 315 46.05 -34.18 4.98
CA GLY A 315 46.48 -32.81 5.21
C GLY A 315 47.89 -32.54 4.65
N TRP A 316 48.05 -31.36 4.07
CA TRP A 316 49.34 -30.76 3.80
C TRP A 316 50.16 -30.70 5.09
N GLY A 317 51.28 -31.43 5.14
CA GLY A 317 52.28 -31.30 6.21
C GLY A 317 52.66 -32.59 6.92
N ARG A 318 53.31 -33.53 6.21
CA ARG A 318 54.33 -34.41 6.82
C ARG A 318 55.53 -34.48 5.87
N PRO A 319 56.76 -34.20 6.33
CA PRO A 319 57.95 -34.42 5.51
C PRO A 319 58.11 -35.91 5.23
N ASN A 320 58.53 -36.25 4.01
CA ASN A 320 58.85 -37.60 3.58
C ASN A 320 59.70 -38.33 4.64
N ALA A 321 59.18 -39.42 5.19
CA ALA A 321 60.02 -40.39 5.87
C ALA A 321 60.96 -41.00 4.82
N GLN A 322 62.26 -40.73 4.95
CA GLN A 322 63.31 -41.34 4.14
C GLN A 322 63.25 -42.88 4.27
N PRO A 323 63.59 -43.64 3.22
CA PRO A 323 63.71 -45.09 3.33
C PRO A 323 64.83 -45.44 4.33
N GLN A 324 64.49 -46.12 5.44
CA GLN A 324 65.47 -46.72 6.32
C GLN A 324 66.16 -47.88 5.60
N ALA A 325 67.50 -47.85 5.56
CA ALA A 325 68.33 -48.94 5.07
C ALA A 325 68.20 -50.17 5.98
N PRO A 326 68.30 -51.41 5.44
CA PRO A 326 68.12 -52.62 6.23
C PRO A 326 69.29 -52.81 7.21
N SER A 327 68.97 -53.02 8.49
CA SER A 327 69.93 -53.44 9.52
C SER A 327 69.90 -54.98 9.66
N PRO A 328 71.03 -55.61 10.00
CA PRO A 328 71.28 -57.03 9.73
C PRO A 328 70.50 -57.98 10.64
N THR A 329 70.16 -59.14 10.06
CA THR A 329 69.43 -60.27 10.63
C THR A 329 70.11 -60.82 11.90
N PRO A 330 69.39 -61.03 13.01
CA PRO A 330 69.87 -61.85 14.12
C PRO A 330 69.74 -63.33 13.74
N GLU A 331 70.87 -64.04 13.76
CA GLU A 331 70.95 -65.49 13.67
C GLU A 331 70.08 -66.16 14.75
N THR A 332 69.33 -67.20 14.36
CA THR A 332 68.76 -68.17 15.29
C THR A 332 69.33 -69.55 14.94
N PRO A 333 69.76 -70.38 15.91
CA PRO A 333 70.57 -71.55 15.64
C PRO A 333 69.72 -72.71 15.12
N THR A 334 70.12 -73.30 13.99
CA THR A 334 69.55 -74.55 13.49
C THR A 334 70.26 -75.73 14.14
N ASN A 335 69.52 -76.47 14.98
CA ASN A 335 69.92 -77.76 15.55
C ASN A 335 70.00 -78.83 14.42
N PRO A 336 71.01 -79.72 14.39
CA PRO A 336 71.31 -80.56 13.25
C PRO A 336 70.60 -81.91 13.34
N GLN A 337 69.64 -82.17 12.45
CA GLN A 337 69.20 -83.53 12.10
C GLN A 337 68.29 -83.50 10.86
N GLN A 338 68.90 -83.63 9.68
CA GLN A 338 68.41 -84.42 8.54
C GLN A 338 69.34 -84.20 7.34
N GLN A 339 70.44 -84.94 7.36
CA GLN A 339 71.28 -85.22 6.21
C GLN A 339 70.97 -86.67 5.84
N SER A 340 70.42 -86.93 4.65
CA SER A 340 70.75 -88.07 3.79
C SER A 340 69.80 -88.11 2.60
N ASP A 341 70.34 -88.49 1.44
CA ASP A 341 69.64 -89.05 0.27
C ASP A 341 69.13 -88.05 -0.79
N LYS A 342 70.02 -87.58 -1.67
CA LYS A 342 70.29 -88.28 -2.96
C LYS A 342 71.20 -87.46 -3.87
N GLU A 343 72.41 -87.98 -4.04
CA GLU A 343 73.33 -87.76 -5.15
C GLU A 343 72.78 -88.41 -6.44
N ALA A 344 73.00 -87.76 -7.59
CA ALA A 344 73.87 -88.23 -8.67
C ALA A 344 73.89 -87.22 -9.82
#